data_AF-A0A9E1YQT7-F1
#
_entry.id   AF-A0A9E1YQT7-F1
#
_cell.length_a   1.000
_cell.length_b   1.000
_cell.length_c   1.000
_cell.angle_alpha   90.00
_cell.angle_beta   90.00
_cell.angle_gamma   90.00
#
_symmetry.space_group_name_H-M   'P 1'
#
loop_
_entity.id
_entity.type
_entity.pdbx_description
1 polymer ?
#
loop_
_entity_poly.entity_id
_entity_poly.type
_entity_poly.pdbx_seq_one_letter_code
_entity_poly.pdbx_strand_id
1 'polypeptide(L)'
;TILPKKLVSLYFRIFKKKEYNTWIYSFNETKKIIEEAGFKSVDVYSAWPDYHFPEQIFKYGCLDGTFVLPTIRRNGKIKFKLLVKRFFETLLFKILKLDFFAPAIIIIAKK
;
A
#
# COMPACT_ATOMS: atom_id res chain seq x y z
N THR A 1 5.08 1.29 2.76
CA THR A 1 5.78 2.19 3.71
C THR A 1 5.89 3.56 3.12
N ILE A 2 5.49 4.58 3.86
CA ILE A 2 5.34 5.96 3.36
C ILE A 2 6.67 6.71 3.41
N LEU A 3 7.56 6.32 4.31
CA LEU A 3 8.81 7.01 4.56
C LEU A 3 9.92 6.47 3.64
N PRO A 4 10.56 7.30 2.79
CA PRO A 4 11.69 6.89 1.97
C PRO A 4 12.79 6.21 2.79
N LYS A 5 13.45 5.18 2.23
CA LYS A 5 14.52 4.44 2.91
C LYS A 5 15.55 5.38 3.55
N LYS A 6 15.94 6.47 2.87
CA LYS A 6 16.87 7.48 3.39
C LYS A 6 16.43 8.07 4.74
N LEU A 7 15.15 8.41 4.89
CA LEU A 7 14.61 8.96 6.14
C LEU A 7 14.51 7.89 7.22
N VAL A 8 14.12 6.66 6.86
CA VAL A 8 14.06 5.54 7.82
C VAL A 8 15.47 5.19 8.30
N SER A 9 16.43 5.10 7.40
CA SER A 9 17.85 4.88 7.71
C SER A 9 18.38 5.99 8.62
N LEU A 10 18.01 7.25 8.38
CA LEU A 10 18.40 8.37 9.25
C LEU A 10 17.80 8.22 10.66
N TYR A 11 16.51 7.90 10.77
CA TYR A 11 15.84 7.66 12.05
C TYR A 11 16.50 6.51 12.82
N PHE A 12 16.77 5.38 12.17
CA PHE A 12 17.42 4.23 12.80
C PHE A 12 18.86 4.55 13.25
N ARG A 13 19.59 5.33 12.45
CA ARG A 13 20.94 5.77 12.82
C ARG A 13 20.93 6.68 14.05
N ILE A 14 20.00 7.64 14.11
CA ILE A 14 19.92 8.62 15.21
C ILE A 14 19.37 7.97 16.49
N PHE A 15 18.23 7.28 16.41
CA PHE A 15 17.49 6.83 17.59
C PHE A 15 17.79 5.39 18.00
N LYS A 16 18.13 4.52 17.04
CA LYS A 16 18.37 3.09 17.30
C LYS A 16 19.84 2.69 17.24
N LYS A 17 20.73 3.60 16.80
CA LYS A 17 22.17 3.36 16.60
C LYS A 17 22.44 2.07 15.81
N LYS A 18 21.56 1.75 14.85
CA LYS A 18 21.62 0.55 14.00
C LYS A 18 21.38 0.94 12.55
N GLU A 19 21.90 0.14 11.63
CA GLU A 19 21.58 0.28 10.21
C GLU A 19 20.19 -0.30 9.91
N TYR A 20 19.47 0.37 9.02
CA TYR A 20 18.17 -0.09 8.55
C TYR A 20 18.35 -1.01 7.34
N ASN A 21 18.29 -2.32 7.58
CA ASN A 21 18.57 -3.36 6.57
C ASN A 21 17.29 -3.91 5.90
N THR A 22 16.11 -3.45 6.28
CA THR A 22 14.87 -3.96 5.69
C THR A 22 14.69 -3.42 4.27
N TRP A 23 14.53 -4.35 3.33
CA TRP A 23 14.22 -4.05 1.93
C TRP A 23 12.73 -3.76 1.79
N ILE A 24 12.35 -2.53 2.08
CA ILE A 24 10.99 -2.06 1.78
C ILE A 24 11.05 -1.21 0.53
N TYR A 25 10.58 -1.78 -0.57
CA TYR A 25 10.45 -1.09 -1.85
C TYR A 25 9.07 -0.48 -1.99
N SER A 26 9.02 0.68 -2.64
CA SER A 26 7.78 1.21 -3.20
C SER A 26 7.27 0.33 -4.33
N PHE A 27 6.01 0.50 -4.73
CA PHE A 27 5.41 -0.29 -5.81
C PHE A 27 6.18 -0.15 -7.13
N ASN A 28 6.65 1.07 -7.42
CA ASN A 28 7.47 1.37 -8.59
C ASN A 28 8.86 0.72 -8.51
N GLU A 29 9.52 0.77 -7.35
CA GLU A 29 10.82 0.11 -7.17
C GLU A 29 10.69 -1.40 -7.30
N THR A 30 9.65 -2.01 -6.73
CA THR A 30 9.39 -3.45 -6.88
C THR A 30 9.16 -3.83 -8.34
N LYS A 31 8.37 -3.03 -9.08
CA LYS A 31 8.18 -3.22 -10.53
C LYS A 31 9.51 -3.20 -11.26
N LYS A 32 10.33 -2.18 -11.00
CA LYS A 32 11.64 -2.00 -11.65
C LYS A 32 12.57 -3.18 -11.42
N ILE A 33 12.62 -3.71 -10.19
CA ILE A 33 13.43 -4.89 -9.85
C ILE A 33 13.02 -6.11 -10.68
N ILE A 34 11.71 -6.31 -10.87
CA ILE A 34 11.20 -7.44 -11.64
C ILE A 34 11.49 -7.28 -13.14
N GLU A 35 11.38 -6.06 -13.67
CA GLU A 35 11.78 -5.75 -15.05
C GLU A 35 13.30 -5.98 -15.26
N GLU A 36 14.13 -5.52 -14.32
CA GLU A 36 15.59 -5.74 -14.33
C GLU A 36 15.98 -7.22 -14.22
N ALA A 37 15.13 -8.05 -13.61
CA ALA A 37 15.30 -9.50 -13.56
C ALA A 37 14.96 -10.21 -14.89
N GLY A 38 14.51 -9.48 -15.91
CA GLY A 38 14.27 -9.99 -17.26
C GLY A 38 12.82 -10.40 -17.56
N PHE A 39 11.85 -9.97 -16.76
CA PHE A 39 10.43 -10.13 -17.09
C PHE A 39 9.98 -9.04 -18.07
N LYS A 40 9.38 -9.43 -19.20
CA LYS A 40 9.00 -8.51 -20.28
C LYS A 40 7.70 -7.76 -20.01
N SER A 41 6.78 -8.39 -19.29
CA SER A 41 5.47 -7.80 -18.96
C SER A 41 5.28 -7.86 -17.46
N VAL A 42 5.09 -6.71 -16.82
CA VAL A 42 4.89 -6.59 -15.37
C VAL A 42 3.67 -5.72 -15.11
N ASP A 43 2.59 -6.34 -14.66
CA ASP A 43 1.39 -5.66 -14.19
C ASP A 43 1.40 -5.57 -12.67
N VAL A 44 1.16 -4.35 -12.16
CA VAL A 44 1.13 -4.06 -10.73
C VAL A 44 -0.28 -3.71 -10.32
N TYR A 45 -0.71 -4.28 -9.21
CA TYR A 45 -2.03 -4.07 -8.62
C TYR A 45 -1.90 -3.67 -7.15
N SER A 46 -2.77 -2.77 -6.74
CA SER A 46 -3.01 -2.38 -5.35
C SER A 46 -4.15 -3.22 -4.76
N ALA A 47 -3.95 -3.74 -3.55
CA ALA A 47 -4.90 -4.66 -2.92
C ALA A 47 -5.26 -4.23 -1.50
N TRP A 48 -6.52 -4.40 -1.12
CA TRP A 48 -7.06 -4.13 0.21
C TRP A 48 -7.89 -5.32 0.72
N PRO A 49 -7.90 -5.59 2.04
CA PRO A 49 -6.99 -5.04 3.05
C PRO A 49 -5.62 -5.75 3.06
N ASP A 50 -5.51 -6.91 2.42
CA ASP A 50 -4.31 -7.76 2.36
C ASP A 50 -4.27 -8.54 1.03
N TYR A 51 -3.10 -9.05 0.64
CA TYR A 51 -2.95 -9.81 -0.61
C TYR A 51 -3.39 -11.27 -0.50
N HIS A 52 -3.45 -11.87 0.70
CA HIS A 52 -3.93 -13.25 0.85
C HIS A 52 -5.45 -13.33 0.71
N PHE A 53 -6.16 -12.31 1.21
CA PHE A 53 -7.62 -12.21 1.18
C PHE A 53 -8.06 -10.82 0.72
N PRO A 54 -7.82 -10.46 -0.56
CA PRO A 54 -8.18 -9.16 -1.07
C PRO A 54 -9.69 -9.07 -1.23
N GLU A 55 -10.29 -8.06 -0.62
CA GLU A 55 -11.68 -7.65 -0.86
C GLU A 55 -11.78 -6.78 -2.11
N GLN A 56 -10.73 -6.00 -2.40
CA GLN A 56 -10.68 -5.06 -3.51
C GLN A 56 -9.29 -5.02 -4.13
N ILE A 57 -9.24 -5.08 -5.47
CA ILE A 57 -7.99 -5.05 -6.25
C ILE A 57 -8.16 -4.03 -7.38
N PHE A 58 -7.19 -3.15 -7.51
CA PHE A 58 -7.14 -2.14 -8.57
C PHE A 58 -5.82 -2.22 -9.31
N LYS A 59 -5.81 -1.91 -10.61
CA LYS A 59 -4.54 -1.71 -11.32
C LYS A 59 -3.84 -0.48 -10.71
N TYR A 60 -2.55 -0.59 -10.44
CA TYR A 60 -1.79 0.48 -9.80
C TYR A 60 -1.75 1.74 -10.68
N GLY A 61 -2.01 2.90 -10.07
CA GLY A 61 -2.23 4.19 -10.73
C GLY A 61 -3.66 4.38 -11.27
N CYS A 62 -4.57 3.42 -11.09
CA CYS A 62 -5.91 3.43 -11.68
C CYS A 62 -7.03 3.30 -10.65
N LEU A 63 -6.80 3.68 -9.39
CA LEU A 63 -7.85 3.73 -8.38
C LEU A 63 -8.95 4.72 -8.77
N ASP A 64 -10.20 4.27 -8.71
CA ASP A 64 -11.34 5.04 -9.15
C ASP A 64 -12.45 5.15 -8.08
N GLY A 65 -13.60 5.69 -8.49
CA GLY A 65 -14.74 5.91 -7.59
C GLY A 65 -15.44 4.64 -7.10
N THR A 66 -15.08 3.47 -7.64
CA THR A 66 -15.68 2.19 -7.23
C THR A 66 -15.09 1.65 -5.94
N PHE A 67 -14.03 2.27 -5.39
CA PHE A 67 -13.47 1.92 -4.10
C PHE A 67 -14.52 2.00 -2.97
N VAL A 68 -14.73 0.87 -2.32
CA VAL A 68 -15.65 0.68 -1.20
C VAL A 68 -14.91 0.83 0.11
N LEU A 69 -15.44 1.65 1.02
CA LEU A 69 -14.88 1.80 2.36
C LEU A 69 -15.30 0.61 3.24
N PRO A 70 -14.42 0.12 4.12
CA PRO A 70 -14.77 -0.95 5.05
C PRO A 70 -15.89 -0.53 6.01
N THR A 71 -16.63 -1.52 6.51
CA THR A 71 -17.73 -1.30 7.46
C THR A 71 -17.24 -0.73 8.80
N ILE A 72 -17.95 0.26 9.32
CA ILE A 72 -17.68 0.88 10.63
C ILE A 72 -18.32 0.06 11.77
N ARG A 73 -19.36 -0.71 11.46
CA ARG A 73 -20.14 -1.45 12.46
C ARG A 73 -19.61 -2.86 12.56
N ARG A 74 -19.14 -3.22 13.75
CA ARG A 74 -18.84 -4.61 14.13
C ARG A 74 -19.66 -4.94 15.37
N ASN A 75 -20.57 -5.91 15.26
CA ASN A 75 -21.53 -6.30 16.31
C ASN A 75 -22.37 -5.11 16.82
N GLY A 76 -22.87 -4.26 15.91
CA GLY A 76 -23.74 -3.13 16.24
C GLY A 76 -23.08 -1.91 16.92
N LYS A 77 -21.83 -2.03 17.39
CA LYS A 77 -21.10 -0.93 18.05
C LYS A 77 -20.21 -0.18 17.06
N ILE A 78 -20.25 1.16 17.13
CA ILE A 78 -19.33 2.04 16.39
C ILE A 78 -18.14 2.33 17.30
N LYS A 79 -16.93 1.99 16.85
CA LYS A 79 -15.70 2.37 17.57
C LYS A 79 -15.16 3.66 16.98
N PHE A 80 -14.82 4.65 17.81
CA PHE A 80 -14.23 5.93 17.37
C PHE A 80 -12.99 5.74 16.48
N LYS A 81 -12.15 4.75 16.79
CA LYS A 81 -10.99 4.38 15.94
C LYS A 81 -11.38 4.03 14.49
N LEU A 82 -12.54 3.41 14.29
CA LEU A 82 -13.05 3.06 12.95
C LEU A 82 -13.60 4.28 12.21
N LEU A 83 -14.16 5.27 12.92
CA LEU A 83 -14.55 6.55 12.33
C LEU A 83 -13.34 7.32 11.81
N VAL A 84 -12.29 7.44 12.64
CA VAL A 84 -11.05 8.10 12.24
C VAL A 84 -10.40 7.37 11.07
N LYS A 85 -10.28 6.04 11.14
CA LYS A 85 -9.78 5.22 10.03
C LYS A 85 -10.55 5.52 8.74
N ARG A 86 -11.88 5.50 8.78
CA ARG A 86 -12.72 5.76 7.60
C ARG A 86 -12.57 7.17 7.06
N PHE A 87 -12.40 8.17 7.92
CA PHE A 87 -12.10 9.54 7.48
C PHE A 87 -10.83 9.59 6.64
N PHE A 88 -9.74 9.00 7.15
CA PHE A 88 -8.47 8.93 6.41
C PHE A 88 -8.59 8.10 5.14
N GLU A 89 -9.24 6.94 5.17
CA GLU A 89 -9.45 6.12 3.96
C GLU A 89 -10.30 6.85 2.92
N THR A 90 -11.29 7.65 3.34
CA THR A 90 -12.08 8.48 2.42
C THR A 90 -11.21 9.54 1.77
N LEU A 91 -10.40 10.24 2.56
CA LEU A 91 -9.50 11.28 2.06
C LEU A 91 -8.46 10.68 1.11
N LEU A 92 -7.77 9.61 1.52
CA LEU A 92 -6.68 9.01 0.76
C LEU A 92 -7.18 8.31 -0.51
N PHE A 93 -8.22 7.46 -0.40
CA PHE A 93 -8.58 6.53 -1.47
C PHE A 93 -9.76 7.00 -2.33
N LYS A 94 -10.73 7.74 -1.76
CA LYS A 94 -11.85 8.29 -2.56
C LYS A 94 -11.56 9.65 -3.15
N ILE A 95 -11.00 10.57 -2.36
CA ILE A 95 -10.77 11.95 -2.79
C ILE A 95 -9.45 12.05 -3.56
N LEU A 96 -8.35 11.65 -2.94
CA LEU A 96 -7.02 11.80 -3.52
C LEU A 96 -6.60 10.64 -4.44
N LYS A 97 -7.33 9.51 -4.41
CA LYS A 97 -7.07 8.31 -5.22
C LYS A 97 -5.62 7.79 -5.13
N LEU A 98 -5.04 7.86 -3.94
CA LEU A 98 -3.64 7.52 -3.69
C LEU A 98 -3.48 6.02 -3.38
N ASP A 99 -3.53 5.18 -4.40
CA ASP A 99 -3.30 3.74 -4.27
C ASP A 99 -1.87 3.33 -3.92
N PHE A 100 -0.91 4.26 -3.95
CA PHE A 100 0.39 4.09 -3.31
C PHE A 100 0.30 3.78 -1.80
N PHE A 101 -0.79 4.20 -1.14
CA PHE A 101 -1.05 3.86 0.27
C PHE A 101 -1.79 2.54 0.46
N ALA A 102 -2.00 1.76 -0.60
CA ALA A 102 -2.59 0.44 -0.46
C ALA A 102 -1.75 -0.43 0.50
N PRO A 103 -2.42 -1.24 1.35
CA PRO A 103 -1.74 -2.05 2.35
C PRO A 103 -0.92 -3.19 1.72
N ALA A 104 -1.31 -3.67 0.55
CA ALA A 104 -0.65 -4.75 -0.14
C ALA A 104 -0.49 -4.50 -1.64
N ILE A 105 0.51 -5.15 -2.23
CA ILE A 105 0.86 -5.11 -3.65
C ILE A 105 0.72 -6.53 -4.22
N ILE A 106 0.13 -6.64 -5.42
CA ILE A 106 0.14 -7.87 -6.21
C ILE A 106 0.86 -7.56 -7.51
N ILE A 107 1.85 -8.37 -7.87
CA ILE A 107 2.56 -8.24 -9.13
C ILE A 107 2.38 -9.51 -9.95
N ILE A 108 1.93 -9.33 -11.18
CA ILE A 108 1.79 -10.41 -12.17
C ILE A 108 2.82 -10.14 -13.25
N ALA A 109 3.81 -11.03 -13.36
CA ALA A 109 4.89 -10.89 -14.31
C ALA A 109 4.92 -12.07 -15.29
N LYS A 110 5.24 -11.78 -16.56
CA LYS A 110 5.43 -12.77 -17.62
C LYS A 110 6.83 -12.62 -18.23
N LYS A 111 7.51 -13.75 -18.40
CA LYS A 111 8.85 -13.83 -18.96
C LYS A 111 8.83 -13.81 -20.49
#